data_AF-A0A8K0C832-F1
#
_entry.id   AF-A0A8K0C832-F1
#
_cell.length_a   1.000
_cell.length_b   1.000
_cell.length_c   1.000
_cell.angle_alpha   90.00
_cell.angle_beta   90.00
_cell.angle_gamma   90.00
#
_symmetry.space_group_name_H-M   'P 1'
#
loop_
_entity.id
_entity.type
_entity.pdbx_description
1 polymer ?
#
loop_
_entity_poly.entity_id
_entity_poly.type
_entity_poly.pdbx_seq_one_letter_code
_entity_poly.pdbx_strand_id
1 'polypeptide(L)'
;MKYLRNTTEEIEKSRKKNNVVINELKIDARETKVLKETMKTFVKKHLNIDVEIKIAAKLGDKTGLVQLKNENDKTTLMQNKAKLRHIKTERVFINDGQTKKEREKPRQLRLMAKTEREKVKRLRVQ
;
A
#
# COMPACT_ATOMS: atom_id res chain seq x y z
N MET A 1 31.25 5.23 0.02
CA MET A 1 29.94 5.45 -0.65
C MET A 1 28.90 4.32 -0.48
N LYS A 2 29.28 3.05 -0.28
CA LYS A 2 28.31 1.93 -0.13
C LYS A 2 27.61 1.93 1.24
N TYR A 3 28.33 2.27 2.31
CA TYR A 3 27.82 2.33 3.68
C TYR A 3 26.67 3.33 3.83
N LEU A 4 26.88 4.58 3.42
CA LEU A 4 25.86 5.64 3.42
C LEU A 4 24.56 5.21 2.73
N ARG A 5 24.64 4.55 1.57
CA ARG A 5 23.47 4.07 0.82
C ARG A 5 22.68 2.97 1.54
N ASN A 6 23.33 2.16 2.35
CA ASN A 6 22.67 1.12 3.14
C ASN A 6 21.99 1.76 4.36
N THR A 7 22.67 2.66 5.06
CA THR A 7 22.10 3.40 6.19
C THR A 7 20.88 4.21 5.79
N THR A 8 20.90 4.90 4.65
CA THR A 8 19.73 5.63 4.14
C THR A 8 18.54 4.72 3.86
N GLU A 9 18.79 3.52 3.30
CA GLU A 9 17.74 2.54 3.02
C GLU A 9 17.08 2.01 4.30
N GLU A 10 17.90 1.68 5.31
CA GLU A 10 17.42 1.18 6.60
C GLU A 10 16.58 2.23 7.33
N ILE A 11 17.02 3.50 7.29
CA ILE A 11 16.27 4.63 7.84
C ILE A 11 14.94 4.81 7.09
N GLU A 12 14.94 4.77 5.76
CA GLU A 12 13.72 4.90 4.97
C GLU A 12 12.74 3.76 5.26
N LYS A 13 13.24 2.53 5.36
CA LYS A 13 12.46 1.34 5.69
C LYS A 13 11.83 1.45 7.07
N SER A 14 12.60 1.87 8.08
CA SER A 14 12.09 2.10 9.44
C SER A 14 10.96 3.14 9.44
N ARG A 15 11.13 4.26 8.72
CA ARG A 15 10.11 5.32 8.62
C ARG A 15 8.82 4.86 7.93
N LYS A 16 8.91 3.90 7.01
CA LYS A 16 7.76 3.39 6.25
C LYS A 16 7.17 2.10 6.82
N LYS A 17 7.78 1.54 7.86
CA LYS A 17 7.42 0.24 8.44
C LYS A 17 5.94 0.11 8.77
N ASN A 18 5.30 1.17 9.27
CA ASN A 18 3.87 1.17 9.62
C ASN A 18 3.00 1.94 8.62
N ASN A 19 3.54 2.27 7.45
CA ASN A 19 2.81 3.02 6.44
C ASN A 19 2.04 2.08 5.51
N VAL A 20 0.86 2.51 5.13
CA VAL A 20 0.03 1.93 4.06
C VAL A 20 -0.45 3.06 3.15
N VAL A 21 -0.63 2.74 1.88
CA VAL A 21 -1.12 3.67 0.87
C VAL A 21 -2.48 3.18 0.40
N ILE A 22 -3.49 4.04 0.50
CA ILE A 22 -4.85 3.78 0.04
C ILE A 22 -5.05 4.53 -1.27
N ASN A 23 -5.35 3.80 -2.34
CA ASN A 23 -5.56 4.31 -3.69
C ASN A 23 -7.04 4.19 -4.09
N GLU A 24 -7.46 5.08 -4.99
CA GLU A 24 -8.83 5.18 -5.52
C GLU A 24 -9.89 5.47 -4.45
N LEU A 25 -9.49 6.06 -3.33
CA LEU A 25 -10.39 6.61 -2.33
C LEU A 25 -10.45 8.12 -2.53
N LYS A 26 -11.62 8.69 -2.82
CA LYS A 26 -11.78 10.14 -2.97
C LYS A 26 -11.54 10.84 -1.63
N ILE A 27 -10.56 11.75 -1.61
CA ILE A 27 -10.18 12.48 -0.39
C ILE A 27 -10.46 13.98 -0.58
N ASP A 28 -11.59 14.40 -0.03
CA ASP A 28 -12.02 15.81 -0.06
C ASP A 28 -11.48 16.61 1.15
N ALA A 29 -11.12 15.92 2.23
CA ALA A 29 -10.60 16.55 3.45
C ALA A 29 -9.14 17.04 3.26
N ARG A 30 -8.93 18.35 3.49
CA ARG A 30 -7.59 18.96 3.57
C ARG A 30 -7.01 18.94 4.98
N GLU A 31 -7.87 18.90 6.00
CA GLU A 31 -7.45 18.87 7.40
C GLU A 31 -7.03 17.47 7.83
N THR A 32 -5.91 17.37 8.52
CA THR A 32 -5.30 16.10 8.96
C THR A 32 -6.16 15.33 9.95
N LYS A 33 -6.87 16.02 10.86
CA LYS A 33 -7.79 15.40 11.82
C LYS A 33 -8.97 14.73 11.11
N VAL A 34 -9.65 15.46 10.23
CA VAL A 34 -10.77 14.95 9.43
C VAL A 34 -10.33 13.79 8.54
N LEU A 35 -9.12 13.89 7.96
CA LEU A 35 -8.57 12.81 7.14
C LEU A 35 -8.35 11.54 7.96
N LYS A 36 -7.80 11.67 9.16
CA LYS A 36 -7.57 10.55 10.08
C LYS A 36 -8.87 9.84 10.44
N GLU A 37 -9.91 10.59 10.78
CA GLU A 37 -11.23 10.03 11.10
C GLU A 37 -11.91 9.39 9.90
N THR A 38 -11.84 10.03 8.73
CA THR A 38 -12.34 9.48 7.47
C THR A 38 -11.68 8.13 7.15
N MET A 39 -10.36 8.05 7.26
CA MET A 39 -9.61 6.82 7.01
C MET A 39 -9.93 5.73 8.04
N LYS A 40 -10.08 6.10 9.33
CA LYS A 40 -10.45 5.15 10.38
C LYS A 40 -11.85 4.58 10.13
N THR A 41 -12.80 5.45 9.78
CA THR A 41 -14.19 5.08 9.47
C THR A 41 -14.27 4.19 8.25
N PHE A 42 -13.50 4.49 7.19
CA PHE A 42 -13.39 3.65 6.01
C PHE A 42 -12.90 2.24 6.36
N VAL A 43 -11.79 2.14 7.11
CA VAL A 43 -11.24 0.85 7.53
C VAL A 43 -12.26 0.06 8.37
N LYS A 44 -12.90 0.70 9.35
CA LYS A 44 -13.91 0.04 10.18
C LYS A 44 -15.11 -0.44 9.36
N LYS A 45 -15.65 0.39 8.46
CA LYS A 45 -16.82 0.06 7.64
C LYS A 45 -16.54 -1.06 6.65
N HIS A 46 -15.40 -1.03 5.96
CA HIS A 46 -15.14 -1.91 4.83
C HIS A 46 -14.34 -3.16 5.18
N LEU A 47 -13.51 -3.10 6.22
CA LEU A 47 -12.68 -4.23 6.65
C LEU A 47 -13.21 -4.90 7.93
N ASN A 48 -14.11 -4.23 8.66
CA ASN A 48 -14.62 -4.64 9.97
C ASN A 48 -13.50 -4.88 10.99
N ILE A 49 -12.52 -3.97 11.02
CA ILE A 49 -11.39 -3.98 11.96
C ILE A 49 -11.26 -2.60 12.60
N ASP A 50 -10.82 -2.56 13.84
CA ASP A 50 -10.41 -1.31 14.49
C ASP A 50 -8.88 -1.20 14.42
N VAL A 51 -8.38 -0.04 13.99
CA VAL A 51 -6.95 0.22 13.84
C VAL A 51 -6.63 1.60 14.40
N GLU A 52 -5.45 1.74 15.00
CA GLU A 52 -5.00 3.01 15.52
C GLU A 52 -4.13 3.72 14.48
N ILE A 53 -4.70 4.76 13.87
CA ILE A 53 -3.97 5.62 12.94
C ILE A 53 -3.14 6.63 13.74
N LYS A 54 -1.83 6.72 13.47
CA LYS A 54 -0.96 7.76 14.00
C LYS A 54 -1.13 9.04 13.19
N ILE A 55 -0.87 8.96 11.89
CA ILE A 55 -0.90 10.07 10.94
C ILE A 55 -1.67 9.65 9.69
N ALA A 56 -2.44 10.57 9.12
CA ALA A 56 -2.99 10.44 7.78
C ALA A 56 -2.60 11.68 6.97
N ALA A 57 -2.22 11.48 5.71
CA ALA A 57 -1.83 12.55 4.80
C ALA A 57 -2.39 12.31 3.40
N LYS A 58 -2.85 13.37 2.73
CA LYS A 58 -3.28 13.32 1.34
C LYS A 58 -2.03 13.35 0.45
N LEU A 59 -1.89 12.38 -0.45
CA LEU A 59 -0.82 12.35 -1.47
C LEU A 59 -1.34 12.81 -2.84
N GLY A 60 -2.65 12.69 -3.08
CA GLY A 60 -3.34 13.13 -4.30
C GLY A 60 -4.86 13.03 -4.11
N ASP A 61 -5.64 13.42 -5.11
CA ASP A 61 -7.12 13.46 -4.99
C ASP A 61 -7.77 12.11 -4.71
N LYS A 62 -7.11 11.04 -5.14
CA LYS A 62 -7.54 9.66 -4.94
C LYS A 62 -6.52 8.83 -4.15
N THR A 63 -5.56 9.46 -3.50
CA THR A 63 -4.45 8.73 -2.87
C THR A 63 -4.15 9.29 -1.49
N GLY A 64 -4.25 8.42 -0.49
CA GLY A 64 -3.96 8.73 0.90
C GLY A 64 -2.81 7.88 1.44
N LEU A 65 -1.97 8.50 2.26
CA LEU A 65 -1.01 7.83 3.11
C LEU A 65 -1.59 7.70 4.52
N VAL A 66 -1.52 6.51 5.09
CA VAL A 66 -1.89 6.26 6.47
C VAL A 66 -0.69 5.61 7.18
N GLN A 67 -0.24 6.22 8.26
CA GLN A 67 0.74 5.65 9.17
C GLN A 67 0.01 5.10 10.38
N LEU A 68 0.09 3.80 10.58
CA LEU A 68 -0.49 3.10 11.72
C LEU A 68 0.43 3.23 12.93
N LYS A 69 -0.13 3.14 14.13
CA LYS A 69 0.65 3.27 15.37
C LYS A 69 1.58 2.09 15.59
N ASN A 70 1.12 0.88 15.26
CA ASN A 70 1.86 -0.35 15.47
C ASN A 70 1.88 -1.23 14.19
N GLU A 71 2.77 -2.22 14.16
CA GLU A 71 2.93 -3.15 13.05
C GLU A 71 1.81 -4.22 12.99
N ASN A 72 1.20 -4.52 14.14
CA ASN A 72 0.11 -5.49 14.24
C ASN A 72 -1.12 -5.01 13.45
N ASP A 73 -1.56 -3.77 13.69
CA ASP A 73 -2.63 -3.09 12.97
C ASP A 73 -2.37 -3.10 11.47
N LYS A 74 -1.11 -2.87 11.06
CA LYS A 74 -0.72 -2.94 9.65
C LYS A 74 -0.90 -4.33 9.08
N THR A 75 -0.44 -5.34 9.81
CA THR A 75 -0.54 -6.74 9.40
C THR A 75 -2.00 -7.16 9.27
N THR A 76 -2.83 -6.86 10.27
CA THR A 76 -4.27 -7.12 10.25
C THR A 76 -4.96 -6.42 9.09
N LEU A 77 -4.66 -5.14 8.86
CA LEU A 77 -5.22 -4.38 7.74
C LEU A 77 -4.82 -4.96 6.38
N MET A 78 -3.55 -5.37 6.23
CA MET A 78 -3.03 -5.95 4.99
C MET A 78 -3.58 -7.35 4.70
N GLN A 79 -3.89 -8.14 5.73
CA GLN A 79 -4.59 -9.43 5.59
C GLN A 79 -6.05 -9.24 5.17
N ASN A 80 -6.71 -8.20 5.69
CA ASN A 80 -8.13 -7.95 5.43
C ASN A 80 -8.39 -7.19 4.12
N LYS A 81 -7.38 -6.56 3.50
CA LYS A 81 -7.54 -5.76 2.27
C LYS A 81 -8.22 -6.49 1.10
N ALA A 82 -8.18 -7.83 1.08
CA ALA A 82 -8.87 -8.63 0.07
C ALA A 82 -10.39 -8.38 0.06
N LYS A 83 -10.98 -8.05 1.22
CA LYS A 83 -12.40 -7.69 1.36
C LYS A 83 -12.79 -6.48 0.50
N LEU A 84 -11.85 -5.58 0.22
CA LEU A 84 -12.09 -4.40 -0.62
C LEU A 84 -12.36 -4.75 -2.09
N ARG A 85 -11.93 -5.93 -2.55
CA ARG A 85 -12.17 -6.37 -3.94
C ARG A 85 -13.65 -6.54 -4.28
N HIS A 86 -14.50 -6.74 -3.27
CA HIS A 86 -15.93 -6.98 -3.44
C HIS A 86 -16.77 -5.70 -3.40
N ILE A 87 -16.17 -4.54 -3.12
CA ILE A 87 -16.87 -3.26 -3.12
C ILE A 87 -17.12 -2.86 -4.57
N LYS A 88 -18.35 -3.05 -5.05
CA LYS A 88 -18.75 -2.79 -6.44
C LYS A 88 -18.69 -1.30 -6.82
N THR A 89 -18.79 -0.41 -5.85
CA THR A 89 -18.96 1.04 -6.06
C THR A 89 -17.65 1.78 -6.28
N GLU A 90 -16.55 1.32 -5.68
CA GLU A 90 -15.23 1.96 -5.77
C GLU A 90 -14.13 0.90 -5.73
N ARG A 91 -13.24 0.89 -6.73
CA ARG A 91 -12.08 -0.01 -6.78
C ARG A 91 -10.97 0.49 -5.86
N VAL A 92 -11.20 0.48 -4.55
CA VAL A 92 -10.21 0.93 -3.56
C VAL A 92 -9.13 -0.13 -3.36
N PHE A 93 -7.86 0.30 -3.40
CA PHE A 93 -6.72 -0.59 -3.18
C PHE A 93 -5.89 -0.14 -1.99
N ILE A 94 -5.45 -1.09 -1.15
CA ILE A 94 -4.47 -0.81 -0.10
C ILE A 94 -3.14 -1.49 -0.43
N ASN A 95 -2.10 -0.69 -0.45
CA ASN A 95 -0.74 -1.09 -0.72
C ASN A 95 0.17 -0.85 0.48
N ASP A 96 1.22 -1.66 0.55
CA ASP A 96 2.25 -1.51 1.57
C ASP A 96 3.11 -0.26 1.32
N GLY A 97 3.47 0.46 2.37
CA GLY A 97 4.47 1.52 2.35
C GLY A 97 5.88 0.96 2.14
N GLN A 98 6.26 0.75 0.88
CA GLN A 98 7.58 0.21 0.52
C GLN A 98 8.58 1.32 0.17
N THR A 99 9.87 1.03 0.34
CA THR A 99 10.95 1.86 -0.25
C THR A 99 10.99 1.70 -1.77
N LYS A 100 11.74 2.57 -2.45
CA LYS A 100 11.93 2.47 -3.90
C LYS A 100 12.58 1.13 -4.29
N LYS A 101 13.59 0.68 -3.54
CA LYS A 101 14.27 -0.60 -3.82
C LYS A 101 13.36 -1.80 -3.57
N GLU A 102 12.57 -1.77 -2.49
CA GLU A 102 11.62 -2.84 -2.19
C GLU A 102 10.52 -2.96 -3.25
N ARG A 103 10.08 -1.82 -3.82
CA ARG A 103 9.10 -1.78 -4.91
C ARG A 103 9.64 -2.32 -6.23
N GLU A 104 10.95 -2.19 -6.48
CA GLU A 104 11.57 -2.62 -7.73
C GLU A 104 11.68 -4.14 -7.84
N LYS A 105 11.94 -4.85 -6.73
CA LYS A 105 12.04 -6.32 -6.70
C LYS A 105 10.81 -7.03 -7.31
N PRO A 106 9.57 -6.79 -6.85
CA PRO A 106 8.40 -7.44 -7.43
C PRO A 106 8.12 -6.97 -8.86
N ARG A 107 8.52 -5.74 -9.24
CA ARG A 107 8.40 -5.26 -10.62
C ARG A 107 9.25 -6.10 -11.57
N GLN A 108 10.52 -6.34 -11.21
CA GLN A 108 11.44 -7.16 -11.99
C GLN A 108 10.95 -8.61 -12.10
N LEU A 109 10.48 -9.19 -10.99
CA LEU A 109 9.92 -10.55 -10.98
C LEU A 109 8.70 -10.67 -11.92
N ARG A 110 7.81 -9.68 -11.94
CA ARG A 110 6.65 -9.67 -12.86
C ARG A 110 7.08 -9.57 -14.32
N LEU A 111 8.11 -8.78 -14.61
CA LEU A 111 8.65 -8.64 -15.95
C LEU A 111 9.22 -9.98 -16.43
N MET A 112 10.05 -10.62 -15.61
CA MET A 112 10.61 -11.96 -15.89
C MET A 112 9.50 -13.00 -16.08
N ALA A 113 8.50 -13.03 -15.21
CA ALA A 113 7.37 -13.95 -15.34
C ALA A 113 6.55 -13.72 -16.62
N LYS A 114 6.39 -12.46 -17.05
CA LYS A 114 5.72 -12.11 -18.31
C LYS A 114 6.53 -12.63 -19.51
N THR A 115 7.84 -12.38 -19.53
CA THR A 115 8.71 -12.81 -20.63
C THR A 115 8.74 -14.34 -20.75
N GLU A 116 8.78 -15.06 -19.64
CA GLU A 116 8.74 -16.54 -19.66
C GLU A 116 7.39 -17.08 -20.16
N ARG A 117 6.26 -16.49 -19.73
CA ARG A 117 4.93 -16.85 -20.25
C ARG A 117 4.81 -16.62 -21.75
N GLU A 118 5.36 -15.51 -22.25
CA GLU A 118 5.35 -15.20 -23.68
C GLU A 118 6.22 -16.14 -24.51
N LYS A 119 7.34 -16.63 -23.96
CA LYS A 119 8.16 -17.67 -24.60
C LYS A 119 7.38 -18.99 -24.69
N VAL A 120 6.81 -19.46 -23.58
CA VAL A 120 6.01 -20.70 -23.55
C VAL A 120 4.82 -20.62 -24.51
N LYS A 121 4.14 -19.46 -24.57
CA LYS A 121 3.03 -19.25 -25.51
C LYS A 121 3.48 -19.33 -26.96
N ARG A 122 4.65 -18.77 -27.30
CA ARG A 122 5.22 -18.86 -28.66
C ARG A 122 5.56 -20.30 -29.05
N LEU A 123 6.13 -21.08 -28.14
CA LEU A 123 6.48 -22.49 -28.37
C LEU A 123 5.26 -23.41 -28.51
N ARG A 124 4.11 -23.05 -27.91
CA ARG A 124 2.85 -23.81 -28.03
C ARG A 124 2.08 -23.57 -29.34
N VAL A 125 2.45 -22.55 -30.11
CA VAL A 125 1.77 -22.14 -31.35
C VAL A 125 2.56 -22.60 -32.58
N GLN A 126 3.68 -23.32 -32.39
CA GLN A 126 4.40 -24.04 -33.43
C GLN A 126 3.98 -25.50 -33.49
#